data_AF-A0A7S2RBC4-F1
#
_entry.id   AF-A0A7S2RBC4-F1
#
_cell.length_a   1.000
_cell.length_b   1.000
_cell.length_c   1.000
_cell.angle_alpha   90.00
_cell.angle_beta   90.00
_cell.angle_gamma   90.00
#
_symmetry.space_group_name_H-M   'P 1'
#
loop_
_entity.id
_entity.type
_entity.pdbx_description
1 polymer ?
#
loop_
_entity_poly.entity_id
_entity_poly.type
_entity_poly.pdbx_seq_one_letter_code
_entity_poly.pdbx_strand_id
1 'polypeptide(L)'
;GGNWKCNGSMAMVDSLTSTLNSADLSKDTEVVICPPAMYTGSTIGKVRDDVAVGVQDVWMNGAGAYTGETSAEMAGDLGAKWALVGHSERRGKGETDADVAAKAAYALDKGLGVIACIGESLEEREAGKTLEVVSAQVAAYATQISDWSNVVVAYEPIWAIGTGLTASPEQAQEVHEALRGWFSKNVSPEVANDLRIIYGGSASGKTAPELSSKPDIDGFLVGGASLKPEFVDIVNCRGTANTAGPIRIGINGFGRIGRLVMRAAAENPMIQIVGVNDPFIGIDYMEYMFKYDTVHGTYPGTVSSADGKFSVDGKEIAVFNE
;
A
#
# COMPACT_ATOMS: atom_id res chain seq x y z
N GLY A 1 0.77 6.24 1.73
CA GLY A 1 2.01 6.14 0.95
C GLY A 1 2.29 4.70 0.54
N GLY A 2 2.71 4.45 -0.70
CA GLY A 2 3.15 3.14 -1.19
C GLY A 2 4.64 3.14 -1.50
N ASN A 3 5.45 2.47 -0.68
CA ASN A 3 6.89 2.34 -0.88
C ASN A 3 7.18 1.06 -1.67
N TRP A 4 7.56 1.20 -2.95
CA TRP A 4 7.86 0.06 -3.81
C TRP A 4 9.19 -0.62 -3.46
N LYS A 5 10.02 0.01 -2.63
CA LYS A 5 11.38 -0.42 -2.28
C LYS A 5 12.19 -0.71 -3.54
N CYS A 6 13.11 -1.66 -3.51
CA CYS A 6 13.89 -2.09 -4.67
C CYS A 6 13.10 -3.08 -5.57
N ASN A 7 11.90 -2.70 -6.01
CA ASN A 7 11.08 -3.49 -6.95
C ASN A 7 10.66 -2.62 -8.14
N GLY A 8 10.88 -3.11 -9.36
CA GLY A 8 10.42 -2.41 -10.55
C GLY A 8 10.95 -2.96 -11.86
N SER A 9 10.11 -2.84 -12.88
CA SER A 9 10.41 -2.94 -14.30
C SER A 9 9.43 -2.00 -15.03
N MET A 10 9.70 -1.58 -16.26
CA MET A 10 8.74 -0.73 -16.99
C MET A 10 7.34 -1.37 -17.10
N ALA A 11 7.27 -2.69 -17.30
CA ALA A 11 6.01 -3.43 -17.31
C ALA A 11 5.30 -3.40 -15.94
N MET A 12 6.06 -3.45 -14.84
CA MET A 12 5.49 -3.29 -13.50
C MET A 12 4.97 -1.86 -13.30
N VAL A 13 5.72 -0.83 -13.73
CA VAL A 13 5.25 0.56 -13.67
C VAL A 13 3.93 0.70 -14.44
N ASP A 14 3.84 0.15 -15.65
CA ASP A 14 2.62 0.16 -16.46
C ASP A 14 1.45 -0.50 -15.72
N SER A 15 1.67 -1.70 -15.17
CA SER A 15 0.64 -2.44 -14.44
C SER A 15 0.13 -1.71 -13.19
N LEU A 16 1.05 -1.20 -12.36
CA LEU A 16 0.70 -0.55 -11.10
C LEU A 16 0.01 0.81 -11.34
N THR A 17 0.53 1.61 -12.28
CA THR A 17 -0.12 2.89 -12.64
C THR A 17 -1.48 2.66 -13.30
N SER A 18 -1.63 1.67 -14.19
CA SER A 18 -2.93 1.33 -14.79
C SER A 18 -3.96 0.92 -13.75
N THR A 19 -3.53 0.18 -12.72
CA THR A 19 -4.40 -0.21 -11.59
C THR A 19 -4.93 1.03 -10.86
N LEU A 20 -4.06 1.99 -10.52
CA LEU A 20 -4.45 3.24 -9.86
C LEU A 20 -5.31 4.14 -10.75
N ASN A 21 -4.97 4.23 -12.04
CA ASN A 21 -5.72 5.02 -13.03
C ASN A 21 -7.15 4.51 -13.23
N SER A 22 -7.37 3.21 -13.06
CA SER A 22 -8.68 2.58 -13.25
C SER A 22 -9.50 2.49 -11.94
N ALA A 23 -8.88 2.76 -10.79
CA ALA A 23 -9.52 2.64 -9.49
C ALA A 23 -10.39 3.87 -9.15
N ASP A 24 -11.44 3.65 -8.37
CA ASP A 24 -12.14 4.72 -7.66
C ASP A 24 -11.44 4.95 -6.32
N LEU A 25 -10.68 6.04 -6.22
CA LEU A 25 -9.93 6.37 -5.02
C LEU A 25 -10.72 7.35 -4.17
N SER A 26 -10.72 7.13 -2.86
CA SER A 26 -11.30 8.07 -1.88
C SER A 26 -10.73 9.47 -2.07
N LYS A 27 -11.62 10.45 -2.22
CA LYS A 27 -11.25 11.87 -2.36
C LYS A 27 -10.78 12.49 -1.05
N ASP A 28 -11.03 11.81 0.06
CA ASP A 28 -10.63 12.24 1.41
C ASP A 28 -9.23 11.69 1.79
N THR A 29 -8.57 10.96 0.88
CA THR A 29 -7.26 10.34 1.13
C THR A 29 -6.20 10.93 0.22
N GLU A 30 -5.11 11.48 0.78
CA GLU A 30 -3.91 11.78 -0.01
C GLU A 30 -3.14 10.50 -0.33
N VAL A 31 -2.87 10.27 -1.62
CA VAL A 31 -2.14 9.09 -2.09
C VAL A 31 -0.79 9.51 -2.64
N VAL A 32 0.27 8.88 -2.12
CA VAL A 32 1.65 9.05 -2.57
C VAL A 32 2.24 7.68 -2.90
N ILE A 33 2.88 7.52 -4.07
CA ILE A 33 3.66 6.32 -4.41
C ILE A 33 5.14 6.66 -4.61
N CYS A 34 6.04 5.83 -4.08
CA CYS A 34 7.48 6.04 -4.10
C CYS A 34 8.16 4.88 -4.85
N PRO A 35 8.31 4.98 -6.19
CA PRO A 35 9.07 4.01 -7.00
C PRO A 35 10.58 4.12 -6.77
N PRO A 36 11.38 3.11 -7.19
CA PRO A 36 12.83 3.28 -7.33
C PRO A 36 13.16 4.51 -8.20
N ALA A 37 14.24 5.22 -7.89
CA ALA A 37 14.62 6.49 -8.56
C ALA A 37 14.64 6.41 -10.10
N MET A 38 15.10 5.27 -10.65
CA MET A 38 15.16 5.03 -12.10
C MET A 38 13.79 4.98 -12.79
N TYR A 39 12.70 4.81 -12.04
CA TYR A 39 11.33 4.72 -12.54
C TYR A 39 10.48 5.94 -12.17
N THR A 40 10.98 6.87 -11.34
CA THR A 40 10.21 8.03 -10.85
C THR A 40 9.60 8.87 -11.97
N GLY A 41 10.39 9.29 -12.95
CA GLY A 41 9.89 10.09 -14.08
C GLY A 41 8.84 9.34 -14.92
N SER A 42 9.06 8.05 -15.17
CA SER A 42 8.10 7.20 -15.89
C SER A 42 6.79 7.03 -15.12
N THR A 43 6.84 6.91 -13.80
CA THR A 43 5.65 6.82 -12.95
C THR A 43 4.88 8.13 -12.96
N ILE A 44 5.56 9.28 -12.84
CA ILE A 44 4.94 10.62 -12.92
C ILE A 44 4.20 10.81 -14.23
N GLY A 45 4.80 10.43 -15.36
CA GLY A 45 4.17 10.59 -16.67
C GLY A 45 2.98 9.66 -16.95
N LYS A 46 2.72 8.67 -16.09
CA LYS A 46 1.71 7.63 -16.32
C LYS A 46 0.59 7.61 -15.29
N VAL A 47 0.87 7.99 -14.05
CA VAL A 47 -0.13 7.98 -12.99
C VAL A 47 -1.07 9.19 -13.11
N ARG A 48 -2.33 9.00 -12.71
CA ARG A 48 -3.34 10.05 -12.53
C ARG A 48 -2.85 11.19 -11.60
N ASP A 49 -3.40 12.38 -11.80
CA ASP A 49 -2.94 13.64 -11.22
C ASP A 49 -3.24 13.82 -9.72
N ASP A 50 -4.27 13.14 -9.22
CA ASP A 50 -4.62 13.07 -7.78
C ASP A 50 -3.76 12.05 -6.99
N VAL A 51 -2.83 11.34 -7.65
CA VAL A 51 -1.82 10.51 -6.99
C VAL A 51 -0.45 11.17 -7.13
N ALA A 52 0.10 11.62 -6.01
CA ALA A 52 1.44 12.18 -5.98
C ALA A 52 2.52 11.08 -6.11
N VAL A 53 3.65 11.44 -6.72
CA VAL A 53 4.83 10.57 -6.77
C VAL A 53 5.92 11.16 -5.88
N GLY A 54 6.53 10.30 -5.07
CA GLY A 54 7.70 10.64 -4.26
C GLY A 54 8.94 9.85 -4.66
N VAL A 55 10.06 10.17 -4.03
CA VAL A 55 11.32 9.42 -4.11
C VAL A 55 11.57 8.65 -2.83
N GLN A 56 12.33 7.56 -2.92
CA GLN A 56 12.59 6.65 -1.79
C GLN A 56 13.70 7.11 -0.84
N ASP A 57 14.52 8.07 -1.29
CA ASP A 57 15.60 8.69 -0.53
C ASP A 57 16.06 9.96 -1.27
N VAL A 58 16.70 10.88 -0.55
CA VAL A 58 17.35 12.08 -1.10
C VAL A 58 18.65 12.36 -0.36
N TRP A 59 19.57 13.06 -1.04
CA TRP A 59 20.78 13.57 -0.44
C TRP A 59 20.52 14.75 0.49
N MET A 60 21.40 14.94 1.47
CA MET A 60 21.33 16.05 2.44
C MET A 60 21.89 17.37 1.89
N ASN A 61 22.44 17.37 0.67
CA ASN A 61 22.93 18.57 -0.01
C ASN A 61 22.45 18.61 -1.46
N GLY A 62 22.76 19.71 -2.14
CA GLY A 62 22.46 19.91 -3.55
C GLY A 62 23.49 19.26 -4.48
N ALA A 63 23.53 19.75 -5.71
CA ALA A 63 24.48 19.29 -6.72
C ALA A 63 25.94 19.36 -6.23
N GLY A 64 26.71 18.31 -6.52
CA GLY A 64 28.11 18.21 -6.11
C GLY A 64 28.75 16.88 -6.49
N ALA A 65 29.94 16.63 -5.96
CA ALA A 65 30.70 15.40 -6.22
C ALA A 65 30.23 14.23 -5.34
N TYR A 66 28.96 13.84 -5.52
CA TYR A 66 28.28 12.79 -4.73
C TYR A 66 27.77 11.68 -5.66
N THR A 67 28.69 10.91 -6.24
CA THR A 67 28.35 9.85 -7.21
C THR A 67 27.37 8.84 -6.61
N GLY A 68 26.21 8.70 -7.24
CA GLY A 68 25.16 7.75 -6.84
C GLY A 68 24.03 8.38 -6.03
N GLU A 69 24.21 9.60 -5.53
CA GLU A 69 23.20 10.32 -4.76
C GLU A 69 22.17 11.01 -5.67
N THR A 70 20.95 11.18 -5.15
CA THR A 70 19.87 11.94 -5.80
C THR A 70 19.53 13.16 -4.94
N SER A 71 19.69 14.36 -5.47
CA SER A 71 19.35 15.59 -4.74
C SER A 71 17.84 15.87 -4.74
N ALA A 72 17.38 16.66 -3.77
CA ALA A 72 15.99 17.11 -3.71
C ALA A 72 15.59 17.93 -4.96
N GLU A 73 16.49 18.74 -5.50
CA GLU A 73 16.25 19.49 -6.74
C GLU A 73 16.05 18.58 -7.95
N MET A 74 16.84 17.50 -8.09
CA MET A 74 16.66 16.53 -9.17
C MET A 74 15.29 15.84 -9.07
N ALA A 75 14.86 15.49 -7.85
CA ALA A 75 13.56 14.89 -7.62
C ALA A 75 12.41 15.87 -7.97
N GLY A 76 12.54 17.13 -7.53
CA GLY A 76 11.58 18.19 -7.82
C GLY A 76 11.49 18.53 -9.31
N ASP A 77 12.61 18.57 -10.02
CA ASP A 77 12.68 18.80 -11.47
C ASP A 77 11.94 17.73 -12.27
N LEU A 78 12.01 16.46 -11.83
CA LEU A 78 11.20 15.37 -12.40
C LEU A 78 9.70 15.50 -12.10
N GLY A 79 9.31 16.35 -11.15
CA GLY A 79 7.93 16.55 -10.71
C GLY A 79 7.54 15.79 -9.43
N ALA A 80 8.49 15.14 -8.76
CA ALA A 80 8.20 14.48 -7.48
C ALA A 80 7.76 15.51 -6.43
N LYS A 81 6.84 15.11 -5.55
CA LYS A 81 6.27 15.99 -4.52
C LYS A 81 6.70 15.64 -3.11
N TRP A 82 7.16 14.40 -2.90
CA TRP A 82 7.50 13.85 -1.60
C TRP A 82 8.85 13.12 -1.60
N ALA A 83 9.53 13.09 -0.47
CA ALA A 83 10.70 12.25 -0.23
C ALA A 83 10.49 11.40 1.02
N LEU A 84 10.75 10.09 0.92
CA LEU A 84 10.93 9.23 2.08
C LEU A 84 12.32 9.48 2.65
N VAL A 85 12.41 9.69 3.96
CA VAL A 85 13.67 9.96 4.66
C VAL A 85 13.71 9.15 5.95
N GLY A 86 14.86 8.53 6.24
CA GLY A 86 15.06 7.77 7.48
C GLY A 86 14.35 6.42 7.54
N HIS A 87 13.98 5.83 6.40
CA HIS A 87 13.39 4.48 6.37
C HIS A 87 14.35 3.49 7.05
N SER A 88 13.80 2.50 7.77
CA SER A 88 14.58 1.55 8.57
C SER A 88 15.68 0.83 7.79
N GLU A 89 15.44 0.50 6.51
CA GLU A 89 16.44 -0.11 5.61
C GLU A 89 17.61 0.81 5.27
N ARG A 90 17.48 2.14 5.42
CA ARG A 90 18.57 3.12 5.29
C ARG A 90 19.32 3.28 6.61
N ARG A 91 18.59 3.38 7.73
CA ARG A 91 19.18 3.38 9.08
C ARG A 91 20.01 2.12 9.34
N GLY A 92 19.51 0.96 8.92
CA GLY A 92 20.23 -0.32 8.97
C GLY A 92 21.46 -0.40 8.05
N LYS A 93 21.64 0.57 7.14
CA LYS A 93 22.86 0.74 6.32
C LYS A 93 23.77 1.86 6.83
N GLY A 94 23.50 2.41 8.01
CA GLY A 94 24.38 3.36 8.70
C GLY A 94 23.93 4.82 8.67
N GLU A 95 22.75 5.14 8.15
CA GLU A 95 22.22 6.51 8.29
C GLU A 95 21.88 6.81 9.74
N THR A 96 22.53 7.85 10.27
CA THR A 96 22.31 8.31 11.65
C THR A 96 21.11 9.25 11.73
N ASP A 97 20.62 9.49 12.94
CA ASP A 97 19.59 10.49 13.21
C ASP A 97 19.95 11.88 12.70
N ALA A 98 21.24 12.25 12.76
CA ALA A 98 21.72 13.52 12.26
C ALA A 98 21.69 13.60 10.73
N ASP A 99 22.11 12.53 10.03
CA ASP A 99 22.07 12.46 8.56
C ASP A 99 20.63 12.57 8.06
N VAL A 100 19.74 11.81 8.70
CA VAL A 100 18.32 11.73 8.37
C VAL A 100 17.61 13.08 8.61
N ALA A 101 17.89 13.75 9.74
CA ALA A 101 17.35 15.08 10.01
C ALA A 101 17.85 16.13 8.99
N ALA A 102 19.13 16.06 8.60
CA ALA A 102 19.69 16.95 7.58
C ALA A 102 19.06 16.72 6.19
N LYS A 103 18.86 15.46 5.79
CA LYS A 103 18.13 15.09 4.56
C LYS A 103 16.72 15.67 4.55
N ALA A 104 15.97 15.50 5.64
CA ALA A 104 14.60 15.98 5.73
C ALA A 104 14.51 17.51 5.64
N ALA A 105 15.35 18.23 6.39
CA ALA A 105 15.39 19.68 6.33
C ALA A 105 15.78 20.20 4.94
N TYR A 106 16.74 19.55 4.28
CA TYR A 106 17.14 19.91 2.92
C TYR A 106 16.01 19.69 1.91
N ALA A 107 15.30 18.56 1.99
CA ALA A 107 14.16 18.27 1.13
C ALA A 107 13.04 19.31 1.26
N LEU A 108 12.72 19.70 2.50
CA LEU A 108 11.73 20.74 2.80
C LEU A 108 12.15 22.11 2.24
N ASP A 109 13.42 22.50 2.42
CA ASP A 109 13.97 23.75 1.88
C ASP A 109 13.87 23.82 0.34
N LYS A 110 13.95 22.67 -0.34
CA LYS A 110 13.77 22.55 -1.80
C LYS A 110 12.33 22.34 -2.24
N GLY A 111 11.37 22.41 -1.31
CA GLY A 111 9.94 22.39 -1.60
C GLY A 111 9.34 20.98 -1.78
N LEU A 112 10.06 19.92 -1.41
CA LEU A 112 9.48 18.58 -1.31
C LEU A 112 8.81 18.43 0.06
N GLY A 113 7.70 17.69 0.11
CA GLY A 113 7.19 17.14 1.37
C GLY A 113 8.07 16.00 1.87
N VAL A 114 8.07 15.76 3.18
CA VAL A 114 8.85 14.68 3.80
C VAL A 114 7.95 13.66 4.48
N ILE A 115 8.15 12.39 4.13
CA ILE A 115 7.66 11.26 4.91
C ILE A 115 8.83 10.79 5.79
N ALA A 116 8.83 11.23 7.05
CA ALA A 116 9.87 11.01 8.05
C ALA A 116 9.65 9.67 8.78
N CYS A 117 10.46 8.67 8.46
CA CYS A 117 10.33 7.35 9.05
C CYS A 117 11.07 7.24 10.40
N ILE A 118 10.43 6.54 11.33
CA ILE A 118 10.91 6.20 12.67
C ILE A 118 10.46 4.80 13.06
N GLY A 119 11.14 4.18 14.03
CA GLY A 119 10.78 2.85 14.53
C GLY A 119 11.90 2.22 15.34
N GLU A 120 11.51 1.25 16.15
CA GLU A 120 12.38 0.47 17.02
C GLU A 120 12.55 -0.98 16.53
N SER A 121 13.64 -1.61 16.94
CA SER A 121 13.91 -3.04 16.69
C SER A 121 13.08 -3.95 17.60
N LEU A 122 13.07 -5.27 17.32
CA LEU A 122 12.40 -6.23 18.21
C LEU A 122 13.05 -6.22 19.59
N GLU A 123 14.39 -6.18 19.64
CA GLU A 123 15.15 -6.17 20.89
C GLU A 123 14.86 -4.92 21.73
N GLU A 124 14.70 -3.77 21.08
CA GLU A 124 14.33 -2.51 21.74
C GLU A 124 12.89 -2.57 22.29
N ARG A 125 11.96 -3.14 21.53
CA ARG A 125 10.57 -3.37 21.97
C ARG A 125 10.52 -4.29 23.19
N GLU A 126 11.20 -5.44 23.12
CA GLU A 126 11.27 -6.42 24.22
C GLU A 126 11.96 -5.87 25.46
N ALA A 127 12.88 -4.91 25.30
CA ALA A 127 13.52 -4.18 26.39
C ALA A 127 12.66 -3.02 26.95
N GLY A 128 11.46 -2.78 26.43
CA GLY A 128 10.59 -1.68 26.86
C GLY A 128 11.06 -0.30 26.43
N LYS A 129 11.87 -0.20 25.37
CA LYS A 129 12.51 1.04 24.90
C LYS A 129 11.82 1.71 23.71
N THR A 130 10.69 1.20 23.23
CA THR A 130 10.00 1.76 22.05
C THR A 130 9.88 3.28 22.12
N LEU A 131 9.32 3.82 23.21
CA LEU A 131 9.11 5.26 23.34
C LEU A 131 10.40 6.06 23.45
N GLU A 132 11.45 5.50 24.06
CA GLU A 132 12.78 6.12 24.14
C GLU A 132 13.36 6.29 22.73
N VAL A 133 13.34 5.20 21.94
CA VAL A 133 13.90 5.16 20.58
C VAL A 133 13.14 6.10 19.64
N VAL A 134 11.81 5.95 19.54
CA VAL A 134 11.03 6.76 18.58
C VAL A 134 11.01 8.24 18.99
N SER A 135 11.02 8.56 20.28
CA SER A 135 11.12 9.95 20.76
C SER A 135 12.46 10.58 20.42
N ALA A 136 13.57 9.83 20.53
CA ALA A 136 14.89 10.31 20.15
C ALA A 136 14.98 10.59 18.64
N GLN A 137 14.41 9.71 17.81
CA GLN A 137 14.39 9.87 16.37
C GLN A 137 13.55 11.08 15.94
N VAL A 138 12.35 11.31 16.51
CA VAL A 138 11.57 12.53 16.21
C VAL A 138 12.21 13.79 16.76
N ALA A 139 12.88 13.70 17.91
CA ALA A 139 13.65 14.82 18.45
C ALA A 139 14.74 15.27 17.49
N ALA A 140 15.43 14.33 16.84
CA ALA A 140 16.45 14.64 15.85
C ALA A 140 15.88 15.43 14.66
N TYR A 141 14.75 15.00 14.10
CA TYR A 141 14.05 15.78 13.06
C TYR A 141 13.68 17.19 13.56
N ALA A 142 13.15 17.30 14.78
CA ALA A 142 12.78 18.59 15.38
C ALA A 142 13.95 19.55 15.63
N THR A 143 15.20 19.06 15.64
CA THR A 143 16.38 19.95 15.72
C THR A 143 16.63 20.73 14.42
N GLN A 144 16.12 20.24 13.29
CA GLN A 144 16.33 20.83 11.96
C GLN A 144 15.03 21.33 11.31
N ILE A 145 13.88 20.83 11.76
CA ILE A 145 12.55 21.15 11.20
C ILE A 145 11.77 22.02 12.18
N SER A 146 11.48 23.26 11.77
CA SER A 146 10.64 24.18 12.52
C SER A 146 9.20 24.25 12.00
N ASP A 147 8.99 24.06 10.70
CA ASP A 147 7.67 23.99 10.06
C ASP A 147 7.34 22.54 9.69
N TRP A 148 6.27 22.03 10.29
CA TRP A 148 5.81 20.65 10.13
C TRP A 148 4.62 20.51 9.16
N SER A 149 4.19 21.60 8.52
CA SER A 149 3.01 21.62 7.63
C SER A 149 3.14 20.70 6.42
N ASN A 150 4.37 20.44 5.96
CA ASN A 150 4.65 19.55 4.84
C ASN A 150 5.43 18.28 5.26
N VAL A 151 5.19 17.82 6.48
CA VAL A 151 5.79 16.60 7.05
C VAL A 151 4.71 15.59 7.39
N VAL A 152 5.02 14.32 7.18
CA VAL A 152 4.26 13.17 7.66
C VAL A 152 5.22 12.28 8.43
N VAL A 153 4.85 11.86 9.64
CA VAL A 153 5.66 10.91 10.41
C VAL A 153 5.16 9.50 10.12
N ALA A 154 6.05 8.62 9.70
CA ALA A 154 5.75 7.20 9.50
C ALA A 154 6.36 6.37 10.63
N TYR A 155 5.54 5.88 11.53
CA TYR A 155 5.95 4.93 12.56
C TYR A 155 5.93 3.50 11.98
N GLU A 156 7.11 2.91 11.88
CA GLU A 156 7.34 1.59 11.31
C GLU A 156 8.07 0.70 12.33
N PRO A 157 7.36 -0.03 13.21
CA PRO A 157 8.01 -0.99 14.09
C PRO A 157 8.80 -1.98 13.24
N ILE A 158 10.14 -1.99 13.36
CA ILE A 158 11.03 -2.64 12.40
C ILE A 158 10.75 -4.15 12.35
N TRP A 159 10.39 -4.71 13.49
CA TRP A 159 10.02 -6.11 13.68
C TRP A 159 8.72 -6.51 12.96
N ALA A 160 7.88 -5.54 12.57
CA ALA A 160 6.66 -5.77 11.79
C ALA A 160 6.87 -5.54 10.27
N ILE A 161 8.07 -5.19 9.80
CA ILE A 161 8.32 -4.90 8.37
C ILE A 161 8.64 -6.20 7.62
N GLY A 162 7.71 -6.69 6.80
CA GLY A 162 7.95 -7.83 5.90
C GLY A 162 8.10 -9.19 6.60
N THR A 163 7.82 -9.26 7.90
CA THR A 163 7.88 -10.49 8.70
C THR A 163 6.55 -11.25 8.74
N GLY A 164 5.46 -10.63 8.27
CA GLY A 164 4.09 -11.14 8.44
C GLY A 164 3.54 -10.97 9.86
N LEU A 165 4.38 -10.55 10.82
CA LEU A 165 3.94 -10.08 12.12
C LEU A 165 3.43 -8.65 11.96
N THR A 166 2.22 -8.39 12.43
CA THR A 166 1.62 -7.06 12.43
C THR A 166 1.42 -6.66 13.88
N ALA A 167 1.81 -5.44 14.25
CA ALA A 167 1.45 -4.90 15.55
C ALA A 167 -0.07 -4.92 15.69
N SER A 168 -0.58 -5.25 16.88
CA SER A 168 -2.01 -5.14 17.11
C SER A 168 -2.43 -3.67 16.96
N PRO A 169 -3.68 -3.39 16.58
CA PRO A 169 -4.18 -2.02 16.52
C PRO A 169 -3.98 -1.22 17.81
N GLU A 170 -4.04 -1.88 18.98
CA GLU A 170 -3.78 -1.28 20.29
C GLU A 170 -2.30 -0.92 20.47
N GLN A 171 -1.38 -1.80 20.06
CA GLN A 171 0.06 -1.53 20.12
C GLN A 171 0.46 -0.37 19.20
N ALA A 172 -0.15 -0.28 18.01
CA ALA A 172 0.07 0.84 17.10
C ALA A 172 -0.51 2.14 17.69
N GLN A 173 -1.75 2.10 18.19
CA GLN A 173 -2.40 3.25 18.83
C GLN A 173 -1.61 3.80 20.01
N GLU A 174 -1.11 2.94 20.90
CA GLU A 174 -0.30 3.33 22.07
C GLU A 174 0.89 4.20 21.68
N VAL A 175 1.63 3.80 20.64
CA VAL A 175 2.82 4.53 20.19
C VAL A 175 2.44 5.81 19.46
N HIS A 176 1.37 5.79 18.65
CA HIS A 176 0.88 6.99 17.95
C HIS A 176 0.38 8.06 18.93
N GLU A 177 -0.39 7.68 19.95
CA GLU A 177 -0.85 8.58 21.02
C GLU A 177 0.33 9.18 21.77
N ALA A 178 1.33 8.36 22.12
CA ALA A 178 2.54 8.83 22.79
C ALA A 178 3.36 9.80 21.92
N LEU A 179 3.48 9.54 20.62
CA LEU A 179 4.11 10.45 19.66
C LEU A 179 3.35 11.77 19.56
N ARG A 180 2.01 11.73 19.48
CA ARG A 180 1.19 12.94 19.45
C ARG A 180 1.37 13.77 20.73
N GLY A 181 1.41 13.10 21.89
CA GLY A 181 1.75 13.73 23.16
C GLY A 181 3.17 14.35 23.18
N TRP A 182 4.14 13.67 22.56
CA TRP A 182 5.50 14.20 22.40
C TRP A 182 5.51 15.48 21.55
N PHE A 183 4.82 15.50 20.40
CA PHE A 183 4.72 16.68 19.55
C PHE A 183 4.01 17.85 20.26
N SER A 184 2.94 17.56 21.00
CA SER A 184 2.16 18.56 21.72
C SER A 184 3.03 19.29 22.75
N LYS A 185 3.88 18.54 23.43
CA LYS A 185 4.78 19.06 24.48
C LYS A 185 6.03 19.75 23.92
N ASN A 186 6.65 19.19 22.89
CA ASN A 186 8.00 19.60 22.47
C ASN A 186 8.03 20.49 21.21
N VAL A 187 6.94 20.50 20.42
CA VAL A 187 6.83 21.35 19.22
C VAL A 187 5.71 22.36 19.43
N SER A 188 4.46 21.93 19.39
CA SER A 188 3.29 22.73 19.80
C SER A 188 2.02 21.86 19.78
N PRO A 189 0.97 22.25 20.54
CA PRO A 189 -0.34 21.62 20.44
C PRO A 189 -0.95 21.65 19.03
N GLU A 190 -0.74 22.74 18.29
CA GLU A 190 -1.22 22.92 16.92
C GLU A 190 -0.57 21.91 15.97
N VAL A 191 0.77 21.79 16.01
CA VAL A 191 1.49 20.79 15.20
C VAL A 191 1.04 19.38 15.56
N ALA A 192 0.85 19.07 16.84
CA ALA A 192 0.42 17.74 17.26
C ALA A 192 -0.97 17.35 16.73
N ASN A 193 -1.88 18.33 16.62
CA ASN A 193 -3.22 18.11 16.11
C ASN A 193 -3.23 17.92 14.58
N ASP A 194 -2.42 18.68 13.86
CA ASP A 194 -2.47 18.72 12.39
C ASP A 194 -1.49 17.74 11.73
N LEU A 195 -0.43 17.32 12.44
CA LEU A 195 0.55 16.38 11.94
C LEU A 195 -0.07 15.00 11.74
N ARG A 196 0.10 14.47 10.53
CA ARG A 196 -0.29 13.09 10.20
C ARG A 196 0.79 12.14 10.68
N ILE A 197 0.38 11.18 11.51
CA ILE A 197 1.21 10.06 11.97
C ILE A 197 0.66 8.78 11.36
N ILE A 198 1.37 8.23 10.37
CA ILE A 198 0.96 7.05 9.60
C ILE A 198 1.69 5.80 10.09
N TYR A 199 1.04 4.64 9.98
CA TYR A 199 1.59 3.35 10.41
C TYR A 199 2.20 2.56 9.24
N GLY A 200 3.38 1.94 9.43
CA GLY A 200 4.10 1.21 8.38
C GLY A 200 4.49 -0.25 8.67
N GLY A 201 3.86 -0.92 9.64
CA GLY A 201 4.15 -2.34 9.95
C GLY A 201 3.20 -3.34 9.28
N SER A 202 3.57 -3.91 8.13
CA SER A 202 2.81 -4.98 7.42
C SER A 202 1.31 -4.68 7.19
N ALA A 203 0.97 -3.41 6.90
CA ALA A 203 -0.39 -3.05 6.50
C ALA A 203 -0.79 -3.77 5.20
N SER A 204 -2.01 -4.30 5.17
CA SER A 204 -2.61 -5.04 4.05
C SER A 204 -4.09 -4.66 3.91
N GLY A 205 -4.75 -5.05 2.81
CA GLY A 205 -6.19 -4.80 2.65
C GLY A 205 -7.02 -5.42 3.79
N LYS A 206 -6.52 -6.48 4.43
CA LYS A 206 -7.17 -7.14 5.57
C LYS A 206 -7.01 -6.38 6.89
N THR A 207 -5.82 -5.82 7.15
CA THR A 207 -5.48 -5.22 8.46
C THR A 207 -5.75 -3.72 8.52
N ALA A 208 -5.74 -3.04 7.35
CA ALA A 208 -5.91 -1.60 7.26
C ALA A 208 -7.22 -1.09 7.89
N PRO A 209 -8.41 -1.70 7.68
CA PRO A 209 -9.65 -1.19 8.27
C PRO A 209 -9.61 -1.07 9.79
N GLU A 210 -9.13 -2.12 10.48
CA GLU A 210 -9.07 -2.15 11.94
C GLU A 210 -8.03 -1.15 12.50
N LEU A 211 -6.85 -1.09 11.88
CA LEU A 211 -5.83 -0.10 12.23
C LEU A 211 -6.33 1.33 12.00
N SER A 212 -7.02 1.57 10.88
CA SER A 212 -7.50 2.90 10.50
C SER A 212 -8.59 3.45 11.40
N SER A 213 -9.27 2.57 12.15
CA SER A 213 -10.30 2.92 13.14
C SER A 213 -9.72 3.54 14.41
N LYS A 214 -8.40 3.45 14.61
CA LYS A 214 -7.71 4.04 15.76
C LYS A 214 -7.56 5.56 15.56
N PRO A 215 -7.83 6.37 16.59
CA PRO A 215 -7.94 7.82 16.46
C PRO A 215 -6.62 8.48 16.04
N ASP A 216 -5.47 7.95 16.44
CA ASP A 216 -4.17 8.57 16.19
C ASP A 216 -3.41 7.97 14.99
N ILE A 217 -4.00 7.00 14.28
CA ILE A 217 -3.39 6.37 13.09
C ILE A 217 -3.90 7.04 11.82
N ASP A 218 -3.19 8.03 11.30
CA ASP A 218 -3.71 8.92 10.24
C ASP A 218 -3.67 8.33 8.81
N GLY A 219 -3.11 7.14 8.66
CA GLY A 219 -2.96 6.46 7.38
C GLY A 219 -1.85 5.42 7.42
N PHE A 220 -1.31 5.08 6.25
CA PHE A 220 -0.35 3.98 6.12
C PHE A 220 0.85 4.31 5.23
N LEU A 221 2.02 3.76 5.60
CA LEU A 221 3.16 3.57 4.70
C LEU A 221 3.26 2.08 4.33
N VAL A 222 2.92 1.75 3.09
CA VAL A 222 2.70 0.37 2.66
C VAL A 222 3.88 -0.12 1.82
N GLY A 223 4.51 -1.21 2.24
CA GLY A 223 5.56 -1.89 1.49
C GLY A 223 5.00 -2.85 0.43
N GLY A 224 5.11 -4.17 0.66
CA GLY A 224 4.78 -5.18 -0.34
C GLY A 224 3.34 -5.17 -0.88
N ALA A 225 2.36 -4.75 -0.07
CA ALA A 225 0.98 -4.62 -0.54
C ALA A 225 0.79 -3.45 -1.53
N SER A 226 1.70 -2.47 -1.57
CA SER A 226 1.68 -1.38 -2.57
C SER A 226 2.02 -1.84 -3.99
N LEU A 227 2.54 -3.05 -4.13
CA LEU A 227 2.87 -3.68 -5.42
C LEU A 227 1.74 -4.56 -5.97
N LYS A 228 0.53 -4.44 -5.39
CA LYS A 228 -0.61 -5.31 -5.68
C LYS A 228 -1.90 -4.49 -5.77
N PRO A 229 -2.97 -5.04 -6.38
CA PRO A 229 -4.28 -4.39 -6.44
C PRO A 229 -4.86 -4.06 -5.06
N GLU A 230 -4.55 -4.84 -4.02
CA GLU A 230 -5.02 -4.61 -2.64
C GLU A 230 -4.59 -3.24 -2.06
N PHE A 231 -3.64 -2.54 -2.68
CA PHE A 231 -3.30 -1.17 -2.28
C PHE A 231 -4.49 -0.20 -2.40
N VAL A 232 -5.37 -0.42 -3.39
CA VAL A 232 -6.61 0.36 -3.56
C VAL A 232 -7.54 0.17 -2.36
N ASP A 233 -7.66 -1.06 -1.86
CA ASP A 233 -8.47 -1.35 -0.67
C ASP A 233 -7.92 -0.62 0.57
N ILE A 234 -6.59 -0.52 0.69
CA ILE A 234 -5.93 0.22 1.79
C ILE A 234 -6.20 1.73 1.66
N VAL A 235 -6.14 2.29 0.45
CA VAL A 235 -6.45 3.72 0.21
C VAL A 235 -7.89 4.06 0.61
N ASN A 236 -8.81 3.13 0.37
CA ASN A 236 -10.25 3.33 0.60
C ASN A 236 -10.73 2.92 1.99
N CYS A 237 -9.87 2.36 2.85
CA CYS A 237 -10.30 1.73 4.11
C CYS A 237 -10.92 2.67 5.15
N ARG A 238 -10.67 3.99 5.08
CA ARG A 238 -11.25 5.01 5.98
C ARG A 238 -12.58 5.57 5.48
N GLY A 239 -12.99 5.25 4.26
CA GLY A 239 -14.27 5.68 3.69
C GLY A 239 -15.42 4.84 4.24
N THR A 240 -16.62 5.43 4.29
CA THR A 240 -17.89 4.72 4.51
C THR A 240 -18.25 3.73 3.39
N ALA A 241 -17.42 3.62 2.37
CA ALA A 241 -17.50 2.56 1.39
C ALA A 241 -16.78 1.32 1.95
N ASN A 242 -17.55 0.36 2.43
CA ASN A 242 -17.16 -1.04 2.41
C ASN A 242 -16.69 -1.39 0.97
N THR A 243 -15.41 -1.22 0.65
CA THR A 243 -14.78 -1.93 -0.46
C THR A 243 -14.57 -3.35 0.04
N ALA A 244 -15.67 -4.10 0.09
CA ALA A 244 -15.61 -5.54 0.20
C ALA A 244 -14.70 -6.03 -0.92
N GLY A 245 -13.71 -6.86 -0.58
CA GLY A 245 -12.91 -7.58 -1.57
C GLY A 245 -13.78 -8.40 -2.54
N PRO A 246 -13.19 -9.16 -3.47
CA PRO A 246 -13.95 -9.86 -4.51
C PRO A 246 -15.18 -10.58 -3.95
N ILE A 247 -16.35 -10.21 -4.46
CA ILE A 247 -17.62 -10.73 -3.97
C ILE A 247 -17.67 -12.21 -4.33
N ARG A 248 -17.75 -13.06 -3.29
CA ARG A 248 -17.84 -14.51 -3.45
C ARG A 248 -19.29 -14.88 -3.73
N ILE A 249 -19.55 -15.40 -4.93
CA ILE A 249 -20.90 -15.71 -5.41
C ILE A 249 -21.02 -17.20 -5.70
N GLY A 250 -22.14 -17.79 -5.28
CA GLY A 250 -22.58 -19.11 -5.71
C GLY A 250 -23.60 -18.98 -6.85
N ILE A 251 -23.55 -19.88 -7.83
CA ILE A 251 -24.53 -19.95 -8.92
C ILE A 251 -25.47 -21.11 -8.64
N ASN A 252 -26.78 -20.87 -8.61
CA ASN A 252 -27.79 -21.93 -8.49
C ASN A 252 -28.42 -22.18 -9.87
N GLY A 253 -28.08 -23.32 -10.48
CA GLY A 253 -28.40 -23.73 -11.83
C GLY A 253 -27.35 -23.31 -12.86
N PHE A 254 -26.74 -24.30 -13.53
CA PHE A 254 -25.74 -24.14 -14.59
C PHE A 254 -26.32 -24.21 -16.01
N GLY A 255 -27.60 -23.88 -16.13
CA GLY A 255 -28.28 -23.62 -17.40
C GLY A 255 -27.76 -22.35 -18.09
N ARG A 256 -28.51 -21.84 -19.07
CA ARG A 256 -28.05 -20.70 -19.90
C ARG A 256 -27.69 -19.46 -19.05
N ILE A 257 -28.52 -19.13 -18.07
CA ILE A 257 -28.31 -17.96 -17.21
C ILE A 257 -27.04 -18.14 -16.36
N GLY A 258 -26.89 -19.28 -15.68
CA GLY A 258 -25.71 -19.55 -14.85
C GLY A 258 -24.39 -19.45 -15.61
N ARG A 259 -24.34 -19.97 -16.84
CA ARG A 259 -23.14 -19.87 -17.70
C ARG A 259 -22.85 -18.43 -18.14
N LEU A 260 -23.87 -17.62 -18.41
CA LEU A 260 -23.68 -16.20 -18.74
C LEU A 260 -23.17 -15.40 -17.55
N VAL A 261 -23.71 -15.66 -16.36
CA VAL A 261 -23.23 -15.05 -15.10
C VAL A 261 -21.76 -15.43 -14.88
N MET A 262 -21.39 -16.70 -15.08
CA MET A 262 -20.01 -17.14 -14.94
C MET A 262 -19.07 -16.50 -15.97
N ARG A 263 -19.50 -16.31 -17.23
CA ARG A 263 -18.71 -15.61 -18.25
C ARG A 263 -18.49 -14.13 -17.90
N ALA A 264 -19.56 -13.44 -17.50
CA ALA A 264 -19.47 -12.04 -17.06
C ALA A 264 -18.59 -11.89 -15.81
N ALA A 265 -18.65 -12.84 -14.87
CA ALA A 265 -17.80 -12.86 -13.69
C ALA A 265 -16.33 -13.11 -14.04
N ALA A 266 -16.03 -13.93 -15.05
CA ALA A 266 -14.65 -14.21 -15.45
C ALA A 266 -13.92 -12.97 -16.03
N GLU A 267 -14.66 -12.05 -16.62
CA GLU A 267 -14.15 -10.76 -17.12
C GLU A 267 -14.02 -9.70 -16.01
N ASN A 268 -14.56 -9.95 -14.81
CA ASN A 268 -14.56 -9.00 -13.71
C ASN A 268 -13.72 -9.51 -12.52
N PRO A 269 -12.54 -8.91 -12.23
CA PRO A 269 -11.68 -9.34 -11.14
C PRO A 269 -12.30 -9.15 -9.73
N MET A 270 -13.38 -8.37 -9.61
CA MET A 270 -14.11 -8.14 -8.35
C MET A 270 -15.18 -9.20 -8.07
N ILE A 271 -15.40 -10.19 -8.95
CA ILE A 271 -16.38 -11.26 -8.75
C ILE A 271 -15.66 -12.60 -8.73
N GLN A 272 -15.84 -13.35 -7.65
CA GLN A 272 -15.30 -14.70 -7.53
C GLN A 272 -16.45 -15.71 -7.46
N ILE A 273 -16.61 -16.53 -8.50
CA ILE A 273 -17.51 -17.68 -8.42
C ILE A 273 -16.83 -18.77 -7.61
N VAL A 274 -17.45 -19.16 -6.50
CA VAL A 274 -16.88 -20.13 -5.55
C VAL A 274 -17.59 -21.47 -5.57
N GLY A 275 -18.81 -21.50 -6.10
CA GLY A 275 -19.55 -22.73 -6.24
C GLY A 275 -20.70 -22.63 -7.24
N VAL A 276 -21.07 -23.80 -7.76
CA VAL A 276 -22.23 -24.01 -8.61
C VAL A 276 -23.07 -25.12 -7.97
N ASN A 277 -24.34 -24.86 -7.71
CA ASN A 277 -25.30 -25.89 -7.34
C ASN A 277 -26.19 -26.22 -8.53
N ASP A 278 -26.14 -27.44 -9.05
CA ASP A 278 -27.05 -27.91 -10.09
C ASP A 278 -27.31 -29.42 -9.94
N PRO A 279 -28.55 -29.86 -9.65
CA PRO A 279 -28.84 -31.27 -9.40
C PRO A 279 -28.95 -32.12 -10.67
N PHE A 280 -28.85 -31.51 -11.87
CA PHE A 280 -29.13 -32.19 -13.14
C PHE A 280 -27.92 -32.26 -14.08
N ILE A 281 -27.00 -31.31 -13.98
CA ILE A 281 -25.88 -31.18 -14.92
C ILE A 281 -24.59 -31.71 -14.28
N GLY A 282 -24.05 -32.81 -14.81
CA GLY A 282 -22.75 -33.33 -14.37
C GLY A 282 -21.57 -32.44 -14.79
N ILE A 283 -20.47 -32.50 -14.04
CA ILE A 283 -19.27 -31.66 -14.19
C ILE A 283 -18.69 -31.73 -15.61
N ASP A 284 -18.58 -32.93 -16.20
CA ASP A 284 -18.06 -33.10 -17.57
C ASP A 284 -18.93 -32.40 -18.62
N TYR A 285 -20.25 -32.36 -18.37
CA TYR A 285 -21.17 -31.65 -19.24
C TYR A 285 -21.16 -30.14 -18.98
N MET A 286 -20.90 -29.70 -17.73
CA MET A 286 -20.65 -28.30 -17.41
C MET A 286 -19.46 -27.74 -18.18
N GLU A 287 -18.33 -28.48 -18.26
CA GLU A 287 -17.17 -28.10 -19.10
C GLU A 287 -17.59 -27.87 -20.54
N TYR A 288 -18.24 -28.86 -21.15
CA TYR A 288 -18.65 -28.79 -22.53
C TYR A 288 -19.58 -27.59 -22.81
N MET A 289 -20.63 -27.42 -22.00
CA MET A 289 -21.61 -26.35 -22.18
C MET A 289 -21.04 -24.96 -21.91
N PHE A 290 -20.05 -24.84 -21.02
CA PHE A 290 -19.39 -23.57 -20.76
C PHE A 290 -18.40 -23.21 -21.87
N LYS A 291 -17.64 -24.20 -22.36
CA LYS A 291 -16.68 -24.04 -23.46
C LYS A 291 -17.36 -23.70 -24.77
N TYR A 292 -18.50 -24.31 -25.07
CA TYR A 292 -19.21 -24.11 -26.34
C TYR A 292 -20.61 -23.52 -26.11
N ASP A 293 -20.78 -22.24 -26.45
CA ASP A 293 -22.09 -21.58 -26.44
C ASP A 293 -22.51 -21.17 -27.86
N THR A 294 -23.76 -21.43 -28.22
CA THR A 294 -24.28 -21.18 -29.58
C THR A 294 -24.53 -19.70 -29.88
N VAL A 295 -24.62 -18.85 -28.86
CA VAL A 295 -24.84 -17.40 -29.01
C VAL A 295 -23.55 -16.62 -28.77
N HIS A 296 -22.76 -17.02 -27.77
CA HIS A 296 -21.54 -16.30 -27.37
C HIS A 296 -20.24 -16.96 -27.87
N GLY A 297 -20.36 -18.02 -28.67
CA GLY A 297 -19.23 -18.74 -29.23
C GLY A 297 -18.40 -19.49 -28.17
N THR A 298 -17.21 -19.91 -28.61
CA THR A 298 -16.27 -20.62 -27.75
C THR A 298 -15.75 -19.71 -26.65
N TYR A 299 -15.68 -20.19 -25.40
CA TYR A 299 -15.06 -19.44 -24.31
C TYR A 299 -13.57 -19.22 -24.61
N PRO A 300 -13.05 -17.98 -24.51
CA PRO A 300 -11.67 -17.67 -24.89
C PRO A 300 -10.63 -18.18 -23.89
N GLY A 301 -11.04 -18.45 -22.66
CA GLY A 301 -10.17 -18.95 -21.59
C GLY A 301 -10.09 -20.48 -21.52
N THR A 302 -9.55 -20.98 -20.41
CA THR A 302 -9.40 -22.41 -20.15
C THR A 302 -10.54 -22.93 -19.27
N VAL A 303 -11.02 -24.14 -19.55
CA VAL A 303 -12.08 -24.83 -18.81
C VAL A 303 -11.68 -26.28 -18.71
N SER A 304 -11.80 -26.89 -17.52
CA SER A 304 -11.46 -28.30 -17.31
C SER A 304 -12.29 -28.95 -16.19
N SER A 305 -12.70 -30.19 -16.39
CA SER A 305 -13.26 -31.08 -15.39
C SER A 305 -12.34 -32.29 -15.12
N ALA A 306 -11.40 -32.15 -14.18
CA ALA A 306 -10.49 -33.23 -13.79
C ALA A 306 -10.71 -33.60 -12.32
N ASP A 307 -10.62 -34.89 -11.99
CA ASP A 307 -10.71 -35.40 -10.62
C ASP A 307 -11.97 -34.96 -9.84
N GLY A 308 -13.10 -34.84 -10.54
CA GLY A 308 -14.38 -34.40 -9.93
C GLY A 308 -14.40 -32.91 -9.58
N LYS A 309 -13.48 -32.11 -10.13
CA LYS A 309 -13.37 -30.67 -9.90
C LYS A 309 -13.65 -29.91 -11.19
N PHE A 310 -14.49 -28.88 -11.10
CA PHE A 310 -14.72 -27.95 -12.19
C PHE A 310 -13.76 -26.77 -12.08
N SER A 311 -13.07 -26.38 -13.15
CA SER A 311 -12.18 -25.21 -13.14
C SER A 311 -12.34 -24.34 -14.37
N VAL A 312 -12.26 -23.02 -14.17
CA VAL A 312 -12.27 -22.00 -15.23
C VAL A 312 -11.08 -21.07 -15.01
N ASP A 313 -10.25 -20.89 -16.03
CA ASP A 313 -9.04 -20.05 -15.99
C ASP A 313 -8.11 -20.37 -14.80
N GLY A 314 -7.96 -21.67 -14.52
CA GLY A 314 -7.14 -22.18 -13.42
C GLY A 314 -7.75 -21.99 -12.03
N LYS A 315 -8.98 -21.47 -11.92
CA LYS A 315 -9.71 -21.32 -10.65
C LYS A 315 -10.65 -22.50 -10.44
N GLU A 316 -10.45 -23.23 -9.34
CA GLU A 316 -11.33 -24.33 -8.93
C GLU A 316 -12.65 -23.81 -8.39
N ILE A 317 -13.75 -24.44 -8.80
CA ILE A 317 -15.12 -24.08 -8.45
C ILE A 317 -15.80 -25.32 -7.89
N ALA A 318 -16.34 -25.22 -6.67
CA ALA A 318 -17.04 -26.34 -6.04
C ALA A 318 -18.36 -26.62 -6.78
N VAL A 319 -18.66 -27.88 -7.06
CA VAL A 319 -19.94 -28.28 -7.66
C VAL A 319 -20.74 -29.09 -6.66
N PHE A 320 -21.98 -28.66 -6.42
CA PHE A 320 -22.95 -29.29 -5.55
C PHE A 320 -24.12 -29.79 -6.41
N ASN A 321 -24.68 -30.95 -6.04
CA ASN A 321 -25.82 -31.57 -6.72
C ASN A 321 -27.04 -31.62 -5.78
N GLU A 322 -27.22 -30.56 -4.99
CA GLU A 322 -28.26 -30.45 -3.96
C GLU A 322 -29.58 -29.91 -4.52
#